data_AF-A0A5K0WUS9-F1
#
_entry.id   AF-A0A5K0WUS9-F1
#
_cell.length_a   1.000
_cell.length_b   1.000
_cell.length_c   1.000
_cell.angle_alpha   90.00
_cell.angle_beta   90.00
_cell.angle_gamma   90.00
#
_symmetry.space_group_name_H-M   'P 1'
#
loop_
_entity.id
_entity.type
_entity.pdbx_description
1 polymer ?
#
loop_
_entity_poly.entity_id
_entity_poly.type
_entity_poly.pdbx_seq_one_letter_code
_entity_poly.pdbx_strand_id
1 'polypeptide(L)'
;YSRPVAGRKINWMQAGILEADKVLTVSPYYAQELTSGSSKGVELDKVICRTGITGIVNGMDVNEWNPETDKYIDVNYDATT
;
A
#
# COMPACT_ATOMS: atom_id res chain seq x y z
N TYR A 1 -4.67 -4.14 24.81
CA TYR A 1 -5.87 -3.75 24.05
C TYR A 1 -7.10 -4.49 24.58
N SER A 2 -7.60 -4.16 25.78
CA SER A 2 -8.55 -5.05 26.48
C SER A 2 -9.98 -4.53 26.62
N ARG A 3 -10.34 -3.35 26.11
CA ARG A 3 -11.74 -2.91 25.97
C ARG A 3 -11.90 -2.00 24.75
N PRO A 4 -12.71 -2.37 23.74
CA PRO A 4 -13.04 -1.45 22.65
C PRO A 4 -13.84 -0.27 23.21
N VAL A 5 -13.51 0.94 22.76
CA VAL A 5 -14.25 2.17 23.11
C VAL A 5 -15.70 1.99 22.65
N ALA A 6 -16.66 2.15 23.58
CA ALA A 6 -18.08 2.05 23.31
C ALA A 6 -18.61 3.39 22.76
N GLY A 7 -19.23 3.38 21.58
CA GLY A 7 -19.78 4.57 20.93
C GLY A 7 -19.71 4.51 19.41
N ARG A 8 -20.31 5.50 18.74
CA ARG A 8 -20.14 5.69 17.28
C ARG A 8 -18.67 5.90 16.97
N LYS A 9 -18.16 5.15 15.99
CA LYS A 9 -16.79 5.30 15.47
C LYS A 9 -16.86 5.84 14.06
N ILE A 10 -15.93 6.74 13.74
CA ILE A 10 -15.75 7.25 12.40
C ILE A 10 -14.60 6.46 11.77
N ASN A 11 -14.84 5.88 10.60
CA ASN A 11 -13.79 5.29 9.78
C ASN A 11 -13.29 6.35 8.79
N TRP A 12 -12.20 7.03 9.17
CA TRP A 12 -11.60 8.09 8.35
C TRP A 12 -11.11 7.59 6.99
N MET A 13 -10.61 6.34 6.93
CA MET A 13 -10.16 5.76 5.68
C MET A 13 -11.34 5.49 4.74
N GLN A 14 -12.44 4.97 5.27
CA GLN A 14 -13.66 4.78 4.48
C GLN A 14 -14.19 6.11 3.93
N ALA A 15 -14.22 7.16 4.75
CA ALA A 15 -14.62 8.49 4.31
C ALA A 15 -13.68 9.04 3.22
N GLY A 16 -12.36 8.91 3.40
CA GLY A 16 -11.38 9.33 2.40
C GLY A 16 -11.50 8.59 1.07
N ILE A 17 -11.77 7.27 1.10
CA ILE A 17 -12.00 6.47 -0.11
C ILE A 17 -13.24 6.94 -0.86
N LEU A 18 -14.32 7.26 -0.14
CA LEU A 18 -15.60 7.66 -0.75
C LEU A 18 -15.53 9.05 -1.40
N GLU A 19 -14.75 9.97 -0.84
CA GLU A 19 -14.65 11.36 -1.33
C GLU A 19 -13.51 11.58 -2.34
N ALA A 20 -12.62 10.61 -2.52
CA ALA A 20 -11.50 10.75 -3.46
C ALA A 20 -11.93 10.51 -4.91
N ASP A 21 -11.40 11.32 -5.85
CA ASP A 21 -11.59 11.09 -7.29
C ASP A 21 -10.95 9.78 -7.76
N LYS A 22 -9.82 9.41 -7.15
CA LYS A 22 -9.10 8.15 -7.42
C LYS A 22 -8.43 7.62 -6.16
N VAL A 23 -8.45 6.30 -6.01
CA VAL A 23 -7.77 5.57 -4.94
C VAL A 23 -6.58 4.83 -5.52
N LEU A 24 -5.40 5.08 -4.94
CA LEU A 24 -4.13 4.48 -5.36
C LEU A 24 -3.53 3.66 -4.23
N THR A 25 -2.78 2.62 -4.59
CA THR A 25 -2.03 1.82 -3.63
C THR A 25 -0.66 1.43 -4.19
N VAL A 26 0.20 0.86 -3.34
CA VAL A 26 1.65 0.70 -3.57
C VAL A 26 2.05 -0.45 -4.49
N SER A 27 1.09 -1.26 -4.96
CA SER A 27 1.34 -2.26 -6.00
C SER A 27 0.05 -2.73 -6.68
N PRO A 28 0.11 -3.14 -7.96
CA PRO A 28 -1.02 -3.75 -8.66
C PRO A 28 -1.55 -5.01 -7.96
N TYR A 29 -0.67 -5.83 -7.40
CA TYR A 29 -1.08 -7.03 -6.68
C TYR A 29 -1.81 -6.68 -5.39
N TYR A 30 -1.33 -5.70 -4.64
CA TYR A 30 -1.99 -5.27 -3.41
C TYR A 30 -3.37 -4.66 -3.68
N ALA A 31 -3.55 -3.97 -4.81
CA ALA A 31 -4.88 -3.55 -5.26
C ALA A 31 -5.84 -4.75 -5.43
N GLN A 32 -5.37 -5.84 -6.05
CA GLN A 32 -6.16 -7.08 -6.19
C GLN A 32 -6.46 -7.71 -4.83
N GLU A 33 -5.48 -7.77 -3.93
CA GLU A 33 -5.67 -8.33 -2.60
C GLU A 33 -6.75 -7.59 -1.81
N LEU A 34 -6.73 -6.26 -1.82
CA LEU A 34 -7.73 -5.43 -1.13
C LEU A 34 -9.16 -5.66 -1.67
N THR A 35 -9.30 -6.02 -2.94
CA THR A 35 -10.59 -6.32 -3.57
C THR A 35 -11.02 -7.79 -3.44
N SER A 36 -10.15 -8.68 -2.94
CA SER A 36 -10.39 -10.13 -2.95
C SER A 36 -11.32 -10.66 -1.84
N GLY A 37 -11.69 -9.80 -0.88
CA GLY A 37 -12.68 -10.13 0.15
C GLY A 37 -12.39 -9.48 1.50
N SER A 38 -13.32 -9.67 2.44
CA SER A 38 -13.33 -8.98 3.74
C SER A 38 -12.12 -9.25 4.63
N SER A 39 -11.47 -10.41 4.51
CA SER A 39 -10.28 -10.77 5.28
C SER A 39 -9.03 -9.98 4.85
N LYS A 40 -8.91 -9.67 3.55
CA LYS A 40 -7.77 -8.91 3.00
C LYS A 40 -8.06 -7.41 2.88
N GLY A 41 -9.29 -7.04 2.57
CA GLY A 41 -9.74 -5.64 2.51
C GLY A 41 -10.20 -5.07 3.85
N VAL A 42 -10.15 -5.84 4.94
CA VAL A 42 -10.48 -5.44 6.32
C VAL A 42 -11.80 -4.67 6.39
N GLU A 43 -12.86 -5.27 5.86
CA GLU A 43 -14.23 -4.71 5.79
C GLU A 43 -14.40 -3.45 4.90
N LEU A 44 -13.33 -2.97 4.27
CA LEU A 44 -13.36 -1.89 3.27
C LEU A 44 -13.45 -2.42 1.83
N ASP A 45 -13.31 -3.74 1.63
CA ASP A 45 -13.35 -4.43 0.34
C ASP A 45 -14.54 -3.97 -0.52
N LYS A 46 -15.73 -3.89 0.08
CA LYS A 46 -16.95 -3.47 -0.63
C LYS A 46 -16.88 -2.03 -1.14
N VAL A 47 -16.31 -1.13 -0.34
CA VAL A 47 -16.19 0.29 -0.70
C VAL A 47 -15.12 0.46 -1.77
N ILE A 48 -13.96 -0.18 -1.58
CA ILE A 48 -12.85 -0.17 -2.51
C ILE A 48 -13.24 -0.74 -3.88
N CYS A 49 -13.99 -1.86 -3.90
CA CYS A 49 -14.50 -2.44 -5.14
C CYS A 49 -15.48 -1.51 -5.87
N ARG A 50 -16.25 -0.69 -5.13
CA ARG A 50 -17.21 0.25 -5.71
C ARG A 50 -16.55 1.50 -6.28
N THR A 51 -15.56 2.06 -5.58
CA THR A 51 -14.84 3.26 -6.03
C THR A 51 -13.76 2.93 -7.07
N GLY A 52 -13.30 1.67 -7.10
CA GLY A 52 -12.14 1.25 -7.86
C GLY A 52 -10.84 1.64 -7.13
N ILE A 53 -9.80 0.83 -7.36
CA ILE A 53 -8.46 1.06 -6.82
C ILE A 53 -7.42 0.69 -7.88
N THR A 54 -6.39 1.52 -8.02
CA THR A 54 -5.28 1.26 -8.94
C THR A 54 -3.99 1.11 -8.16
N GLY A 55 -3.23 0.06 -8.46
CA GLY A 55 -1.91 -0.13 -7.89
C GLY A 55 -0.82 0.52 -8.73
N ILE A 56 0.01 1.34 -8.11
CA ILE A 56 1.23 1.90 -8.67
C ILE A 56 2.39 1.36 -7.84
N VAL A 57 3.33 0.67 -8.48
CA VAL A 57 4.49 0.09 -7.80
C VAL A 57 5.31 1.20 -7.15
N ASN A 58 5.61 1.06 -5.86
CA ASN A 58 6.54 1.96 -5.19
C ASN A 58 7.91 1.94 -5.87
N GLY A 59 8.45 3.12 -6.11
CA GLY A 59 9.83 3.28 -6.58
C GLY A 59 10.82 3.37 -5.42
N MET A 60 12.09 3.41 -5.79
CA MET A 60 13.22 3.73 -4.92
C MET A 60 14.15 4.71 -5.64
N ASP A 61 14.93 5.49 -4.89
CA ASP A 61 15.96 6.35 -5.48
C ASP A 61 17.17 5.50 -5.89
N VAL A 62 17.35 5.35 -7.20
CA VAL A 62 18.43 4.53 -7.78
C VAL A 62 19.81 5.15 -7.61
N ASN A 63 19.92 6.44 -7.27
CA ASN A 63 21.20 7.07 -6.99
C ASN A 63 21.62 6.84 -5.54
N GLU A 64 20.65 6.91 -4.62
CA GLU A 64 20.88 6.62 -3.20
C GLU A 64 21.17 5.13 -2.99
N TRP A 65 20.39 4.27 -3.63
CA TRP A 65 20.43 2.82 -3.47
C TRP A 65 21.10 2.15 -4.68
N ASN A 66 22.27 2.65 -5.09
CA ASN A 66 23.06 2.06 -6.16
C ASN A 66 24.06 1.04 -5.61
N PRO A 67 23.92 -0.28 -5.85
CA PRO A 67 24.86 -1.29 -5.36
C PRO A 67 26.30 -1.10 -5.87
N GLU A 68 26.51 -0.43 -7.00
CA GLU A 68 27.84 -0.14 -7.55
C GLU A 68 28.61 0.89 -6.72
N THR A 69 27.90 1.77 -6.00
CA THR A 69 28.51 2.86 -5.20
C THR A 69 28.06 2.88 -3.75
N ASP A 70 27.28 1.88 -3.33
CA ASP A 70 26.76 1.77 -1.98
C ASP A 70 27.91 1.57 -0.97
N LYS A 71 27.99 2.47 0.00
CA LYS A 71 28.99 2.48 1.09
C LYS A 71 28.59 1.62 2.29
N TYR A 72 27.37 1.10 2.30
CA TYR A 72 26.82 0.31 3.41
C TYR A 72 26.96 -1.20 3.19
N ILE A 73 27.37 -1.64 2.01
CA ILE A 73 27.65 -3.04 1.68
C ILE A 73 29.16 -3.30 1.59
N ASP A 74 29.59 -4.50 1.98
CA ASP A 74 31.02 -4.84 2.05
C ASP A 74 31.69 -4.94 0.67
N VAL A 75 30.91 -5.27 -0.37
CA VAL A 75 31.36 -5.42 -1.74
C VAL A 75 30.32 -4.74 -2.64
N ASN A 76 30.79 -3.90 -3.56
CA ASN A 76 29.94 -3.29 -4.57
C ASN A 76 29.63 -4.29 -5.69
N TYR A 77 28.38 -4.29 -6.15
CA TYR A 77 27.90 -5.19 -7.19
C TYR A 77 27.54 -4.42 -8.45
N ASP A 78 27.92 -4.98 -9.59
CA ASP A 78 27.47 -4.58 -10.91
C ASP A 78 26.84 -5.78 -11.64
N ALA A 79 26.51 -5.63 -12.92
CA ALA A 79 25.88 -6.71 -13.71
C ALA A 79 26.80 -7.92 -13.97
N THR A 80 28.09 -7.85 -13.63
CA THR A 80 29.13 -8.84 -13.97
C THR A 80 29.89 -9.40 -12.76
N THR A 81 29.69 -8.81 -11.58
CA THR A 81 30.21 -9.28 -10.29
C THR A 81 29.33 -10.39 -9.74
#